data_AF-A0A9D7RP36-F1
#
_entry.id   AF-A0A9D7RP36-F1
#
_cell.length_a   1.000
_cell.length_b   1.000
_cell.length_c   1.000
_cell.angle_alpha   90.00
_cell.angle_beta   90.00
_cell.angle_gamma   90.00
#
_symmetry.space_group_name_H-M   'P 1'
#
loop_
_entity.id
_entity.type
_entity.pdbx_description
1 polymer ?
#
loop_
_entity_poly.entity_id
_entity_poly.type
_entity_poly.pdbx_seq_one_letter_code
_entity_poly.pdbx_strand_id
1 'polypeptide(L)'
;MIHQHHVYPFVRIGEPCDFDPTLEDVPYDDDWRIEIAGTLHDTRYSSRRNALQDVEIVLFDLWPDKAFIPQQIQAAVDAGNVTLAQELVEGQERSHKRRDDLRRHSEILALHSRLFKPLDELTEEIRRRRRGIPDDPIDSGS
;
A
#
# COMPACT_ATOMS: atom_id res chain seq x y z
N MET A 1 14.48 21.42 0.22
CA MET A 1 14.54 21.64 1.68
C MET A 1 14.21 20.35 2.42
N ILE A 2 15.09 19.89 3.31
CA ILE A 2 14.85 18.66 4.09
C ILE A 2 13.82 18.90 5.20
N HIS A 3 12.84 18.01 5.26
CA HIS A 3 11.87 17.92 6.32
C HIS A 3 12.10 16.66 7.17
N GLN A 4 12.51 16.85 8.42
CA GLN A 4 12.58 15.76 9.39
C GLN A 4 11.16 15.44 9.90
N HIS A 5 10.82 14.14 9.95
CA HIS A 5 9.52 13.72 10.42
C HIS A 5 9.41 13.99 11.93
N HIS A 6 8.34 14.69 12.33
CA HIS A 6 8.16 15.16 13.71
C HIS A 6 8.01 14.03 14.75
N VAL A 7 7.46 12.87 14.35
CA VAL A 7 7.33 11.70 15.23
C VAL A 7 8.55 10.79 15.16
N TYR A 8 9.14 10.64 13.96
CA TYR A 8 10.15 9.63 13.68
C TYR A 8 11.45 10.35 13.33
N PRO A 9 12.32 10.67 14.31
CA PRO A 9 13.44 11.58 14.11
C PRO A 9 14.48 11.04 13.11
N PHE A 10 14.52 9.74 12.89
CA PHE A 10 15.39 9.11 11.89
C PHE A 10 14.79 9.11 10.48
N VAL A 11 13.59 9.66 10.28
CA VAL A 11 12.96 9.79 8.96
C VAL A 11 13.11 11.22 8.46
N ARG A 12 13.61 11.36 7.23
CA ARG A 12 13.76 12.65 6.53
C ARG A 12 13.08 12.56 5.18
N ILE A 13 12.53 13.69 4.73
CA ILE A 13 11.81 13.80 3.46
C ILE A 13 12.36 15.01 2.73
N GLY A 14 12.74 14.85 1.48
CA GLY A 14 13.37 15.91 0.70
C GLY A 14 13.42 15.58 -0.78
N GLU A 15 13.90 16.54 -1.56
CA GLU A 15 14.25 16.32 -2.95
C GLU A 15 15.62 15.63 -3.04
N PRO A 16 15.97 14.96 -4.14
CA PRO A 16 17.24 14.23 -4.24
C PRO A 16 18.47 15.12 -3.98
N CYS A 17 18.44 16.36 -4.48
CA CYS A 17 19.48 17.37 -4.26
C CYS A 17 19.63 17.79 -2.80
N ASP A 18 18.58 17.62 -1.98
CA ASP A 18 18.67 17.89 -0.55
C ASP A 18 19.53 16.86 0.19
N PHE A 19 19.61 15.64 -0.32
CA PHE A 19 20.39 14.56 0.28
C PHE A 19 21.79 14.46 -0.32
N ASP A 20 21.92 14.81 -1.60
CA ASP A 20 23.18 14.88 -2.33
C ASP A 20 23.26 16.18 -3.13
N PRO A 21 24.00 17.20 -2.62
CA PRO A 21 24.13 18.49 -3.28
C PRO A 21 24.79 18.42 -4.67
N THR A 22 25.50 17.34 -5.00
CA THR A 22 26.12 17.19 -6.33
C THR A 22 25.10 17.02 -7.46
N LEU A 23 23.84 16.82 -7.09
CA LEU A 23 22.71 16.62 -8.00
C LEU A 23 21.99 17.93 -8.37
N GLU A 24 22.38 19.08 -7.83
CA GLU A 24 21.66 20.36 -7.97
C GLU A 24 21.43 20.80 -9.43
N ASP A 25 22.31 20.42 -10.36
CA ASP A 25 22.21 20.78 -11.78
C ASP A 25 21.51 19.73 -12.66
N VAL A 26 21.01 18.63 -12.08
CA VAL A 26 20.29 17.59 -12.82
C VAL A 26 18.80 17.95 -12.85
N PRO A 27 18.16 18.06 -14.04
CA PRO A 27 16.73 18.28 -14.11
C PRO A 27 16.00 17.05 -13.56
N TYR A 28 15.46 17.17 -12.34
CA TYR A 28 14.56 16.20 -11.76
C TYR A 28 13.12 16.62 -12.03
N ASP A 29 12.31 15.68 -12.53
CA ASP A 29 10.88 15.72 -12.27
C ASP A 29 10.69 15.70 -10.74
N ASP A 30 9.73 16.46 -10.21
CA ASP A 30 9.46 16.73 -8.79
C ASP A 30 9.38 15.47 -7.88
N ASP A 31 10.50 14.80 -7.64
CA ASP A 31 10.62 13.47 -7.05
C ASP A 31 11.01 13.58 -5.58
N TRP A 32 10.06 13.92 -4.72
CA TRP A 32 10.25 13.84 -3.28
C TRP A 32 10.59 12.40 -2.88
N ARG A 33 11.52 12.24 -1.93
CA ARG A 33 11.99 10.95 -1.43
C ARG A 33 11.95 10.89 0.09
N ILE A 34 11.91 9.68 0.61
CA ILE A 34 11.97 9.36 2.04
C ILE A 34 13.32 8.72 2.33
N GLU A 35 14.05 9.26 3.28
CA GLU A 35 15.26 8.68 3.87
C GLU A 35 14.92 8.14 5.26
N ILE A 36 15.39 6.93 5.56
CA ILE A 36 15.26 6.31 6.88
C ILE A 36 16.67 5.97 7.36
N ALA A 37 17.07 6.59 8.47
CA ALA A 37 18.38 6.41 9.10
C ALA A 37 19.57 6.52 8.12
N GLY A 38 19.54 7.52 7.23
CA GLY A 38 20.59 7.76 6.24
C GLY A 38 20.49 6.93 4.96
N THR A 39 19.46 6.08 4.82
CA THR A 39 19.23 5.26 3.63
C THR A 39 18.01 5.78 2.86
N LEU A 40 18.21 6.16 1.60
CA LEU A 40 17.12 6.60 0.71
C LEU A 40 16.28 5.41 0.27
N HIS A 41 14.97 5.58 0.37
CA HIS A 41 14.00 4.66 -0.22
C HIS A 41 13.82 4.97 -1.71
N ASP A 42 13.67 3.94 -2.53
CA ASP A 42 13.61 4.09 -4.01
C ASP A 42 12.30 4.71 -4.51
N THR A 43 11.26 4.75 -3.68
CA THR A 43 9.96 5.36 -4.05
C THR A 43 10.11 6.85 -4.26
N ARG A 44 9.60 7.30 -5.41
CA ARG A 44 9.50 8.70 -5.79
C ARG A 44 8.07 9.19 -5.58
N TYR A 45 7.94 10.40 -5.09
CA TYR A 45 6.66 11.03 -4.80
C TYR A 45 6.55 12.34 -5.55
N SER A 46 5.45 12.53 -6.29
CA SER A 46 5.15 13.77 -7.00
C SER A 46 4.95 15.00 -6.10
N SER A 47 4.90 14.80 -4.78
CA SER A 47 4.83 15.90 -3.82
C SER A 47 5.29 15.48 -2.44
N ARG A 48 5.77 16.45 -1.65
CA ARG A 48 6.06 16.28 -0.22
C ARG A 48 4.89 15.71 0.57
N ARG A 49 3.66 16.13 0.23
CA ARG A 49 2.45 15.68 0.93
C ARG A 49 2.25 14.18 0.75
N ASN A 50 2.43 13.66 -0.45
CA ASN A 50 2.31 12.23 -0.73
C ASN A 50 3.41 11.45 0.00
N ALA A 51 4.65 11.94 -0.02
CA ALA A 51 5.74 11.33 0.74
C ALA A 51 5.44 11.27 2.24
N LEU A 52 4.93 12.37 2.82
CA LEU A 52 4.54 12.42 4.24
C LEU A 52 3.44 11.43 4.61
N GLN A 53 2.44 11.26 3.73
CA GLN A 53 1.33 10.33 3.96
C GLN A 53 1.80 8.87 3.97
N ASP A 54 2.86 8.56 3.23
CA ASP A 54 3.36 7.20 3.06
C ASP A 54 4.48 6.82 4.03
N VAL A 55 4.94 7.72 4.91
CA VAL A 55 6.03 7.45 5.87
C VAL A 55 5.79 6.17 6.66
N GLU A 56 4.59 5.98 7.22
CA GLU A 56 4.30 4.76 7.99
C GLU A 56 4.27 3.51 7.11
N ILE A 57 3.76 3.61 5.88
CA ILE A 57 3.74 2.47 4.95
C ILE A 57 5.18 2.08 4.61
N VAL A 58 6.02 3.06 4.27
CA VAL A 58 7.42 2.80 3.96
C VAL A 58 8.14 2.23 5.17
N LEU A 59 7.96 2.82 6.34
CA LEU A 59 8.67 2.45 7.57
C LEU A 59 8.29 1.06 8.09
N PHE A 60 7.00 0.73 8.12
CA PHE A 60 6.52 -0.50 8.77
C PHE A 60 6.23 -1.64 7.78
N ASP A 61 5.82 -1.32 6.56
CA ASP A 61 5.41 -2.34 5.59
C ASP A 61 6.51 -2.63 4.57
N LEU A 62 7.12 -1.58 3.99
CA LEU A 62 8.05 -1.72 2.86
C LEU A 62 9.52 -1.78 3.27
N TRP A 63 9.88 -1.34 4.47
CA TRP A 63 11.28 -1.33 4.91
C TRP A 63 11.86 -2.76 4.92
N PRO A 64 13.02 -2.99 4.28
CA PRO A 64 13.55 -4.34 4.09
C PRO A 64 14.07 -4.94 5.40
N ASP A 65 14.68 -4.13 6.27
CA ASP A 65 15.21 -4.59 7.54
C ASP A 65 14.08 -4.71 8.57
N LYS A 66 13.62 -5.95 8.80
CA LYS A 66 12.56 -6.25 9.77
C LYS A 66 13.02 -6.15 11.22
N ALA A 67 14.33 -6.09 11.49
CA ALA A 67 14.86 -5.88 12.84
C ALA A 67 14.98 -4.38 13.19
N PHE A 68 14.92 -3.49 12.20
CA PHE A 68 15.09 -2.05 12.39
C PHE A 68 14.09 -1.48 13.41
N ILE A 69 12.79 -1.73 13.25
CA ILE A 69 11.75 -1.19 14.16
C ILE A 69 11.91 -1.71 15.60
N PRO A 70 12.06 -3.02 15.86
CA PRO A 70 12.38 -3.53 17.19
C PRO A 70 13.63 -2.88 17.81
N GLN A 71 14.69 -2.65 17.02
CA GLN A 71 15.90 -1.99 17.50
C GLN A 71 15.65 -0.52 17.84
N GLN A 72 14.87 0.21 17.03
CA GLN A 72 14.50 1.61 17.32
C GLN A 72 13.60 1.72 18.56
N ILE A 73 12.70 0.75 18.78
CA ILE A 73 11.90 0.67 20.01
C ILE A 73 12.81 0.48 21.22
N GLN A 74 13.74 -0.49 21.17
CA GLN A 74 14.66 -0.74 22.28
C GLN A 74 15.55 0.48 22.55
N ALA A 75 16.09 1.11 21.50
CA ALA A 75 16.90 2.32 21.64
C ALA A 75 16.10 3.49 22.25
N ALA A 76 14.84 3.65 21.88
CA ALA A 76 13.96 4.66 22.47
C ALA A 76 13.68 4.38 23.96
N VAL A 77 13.47 3.11 24.34
CA VAL A 77 13.31 2.68 25.74
C VAL A 77 14.58 2.95 26.54
N ASP A 78 15.74 2.56 26.02
CA ASP A 78 17.05 2.74 26.68
C ASP A 78 17.38 4.22 26.87
N ALA A 79 16.97 5.08 25.93
CA ALA A 79 17.11 6.53 26.02
C ALA A 79 16.05 7.20 26.92
N GLY A 80 15.09 6.45 27.47
CA GLY A 80 13.97 6.99 28.26
C GLY A 80 12.96 7.78 27.43
N ASN A 81 12.99 7.68 26.09
CA ASN A 81 12.05 8.32 25.19
C ASN A 81 10.78 7.46 25.02
N VAL A 82 9.95 7.46 26.05
CA VAL A 82 8.72 6.66 26.13
C VAL A 82 7.74 7.00 24.99
N THR A 83 7.64 8.28 24.62
CA THR A 83 6.74 8.73 23.54
C THR A 83 7.12 8.11 22.20
N LEU A 84 8.40 8.15 21.82
CA LEU A 84 8.85 7.53 20.57
C LEU A 84 8.67 6.00 20.60
N ALA A 85 9.01 5.36 21.72
CA ALA A 85 8.82 3.92 21.86
C ALA A 85 7.35 3.51 21.66
N GLN A 86 6.43 4.25 22.28
CA GLN A 86 4.99 4.01 22.14
C GLN A 86 4.52 4.23 20.70
N GLU A 87 4.89 5.33 20.06
CA GLU A 87 4.50 5.64 18.67
C GLU A 87 4.98 4.54 17.69
N LEU A 88 6.19 4.00 17.90
CA LEU A 88 6.71 2.90 17.09
C LEU A 88 5.93 1.60 17.28
N VAL A 89 5.56 1.26 18.52
CA VAL A 89 4.73 0.08 18.83
C VAL A 89 3.35 0.24 18.20
N GLU A 90 2.69 1.38 18.39
CA GLU A 90 1.37 1.63 17.84
C GLU A 90 1.39 1.66 16.30
N GLY A 91 2.41 2.26 15.69
CA GLY A 91 2.61 2.27 14.24
C GLY A 91 2.77 0.86 13.67
N GLN A 92 3.51 -0.01 14.37
CA GLN A 92 3.66 -1.41 14.02
C GLN A 92 2.32 -2.17 14.11
N GLU A 93 1.54 -1.97 15.16
CA GLU A 93 0.20 -2.56 15.29
C GLU A 93 -0.75 -2.10 14.18
N ARG A 94 -0.75 -0.79 13.85
CA ARG A 94 -1.53 -0.25 12.72
C ARG A 94 -1.15 -0.92 11.40
N SER A 95 0.14 -1.13 11.14
CA SER A 95 0.64 -1.86 9.96
C SER A 95 0.13 -3.30 9.92
N HIS A 96 0.24 -4.04 11.03
CA HIS A 96 -0.23 -5.42 11.10
C HIS A 96 -1.74 -5.51 10.79
N LYS A 97 -2.54 -4.63 11.39
CA LYS A 97 -3.98 -4.57 11.14
C LYS A 97 -4.29 -4.27 9.67
N ARG A 98 -3.61 -3.30 9.03
CA ARG A 98 -3.77 -3.01 7.60
C ARG A 98 -3.49 -4.23 6.73
N ARG A 99 -2.40 -4.96 7.00
CA ARG A 99 -2.06 -6.19 6.26
C ARG A 99 -3.09 -7.29 6.44
N ASP A 100 -3.58 -7.49 7.66
CA ASP A 100 -4.65 -8.46 7.93
C ASP A 100 -5.95 -8.11 7.20
N ASP A 101 -6.32 -6.83 7.17
CA ASP A 101 -7.52 -6.36 6.49
C ASP A 101 -7.39 -6.50 4.96
N LEU A 102 -6.23 -6.19 4.38
CA LEU A 102 -5.94 -6.44 2.96
C LEU A 102 -6.00 -7.93 2.61
N ARG A 103 -5.46 -8.81 3.46
CA ARG A 103 -5.55 -10.26 3.26
C ARG A 103 -7.01 -10.71 3.27
N ARG A 104 -7.79 -10.32 4.28
CA ARG A 104 -9.23 -10.66 4.36
C ARG A 104 -10.00 -10.18 3.13
N HIS A 105 -9.73 -8.96 2.67
CA HIS A 105 -10.36 -8.43 1.47
C HIS A 105 -10.03 -9.27 0.23
N SER A 106 -8.76 -9.65 0.06
CA SER A 106 -8.33 -10.50 -1.06
C SER A 106 -8.99 -11.89 -1.02
N GLU A 107 -9.17 -12.48 0.17
CA GLU A 107 -9.86 -13.75 0.36
C GLU A 107 -11.35 -13.65 -0.01
N ILE A 108 -12.00 -12.55 0.38
CA ILE A 108 -13.40 -12.26 0.01
C ILE A 108 -13.54 -12.13 -1.51
N LEU A 109 -12.64 -11.40 -2.17
CA LEU A 109 -12.65 -11.26 -3.64
C LEU A 109 -12.42 -12.61 -4.34
N ALA A 110 -11.51 -13.43 -3.82
CA ALA A 110 -11.26 -14.78 -4.35
C ALA A 110 -12.49 -15.70 -4.16
N LEU A 111 -13.15 -15.63 -3.01
CA LEU A 111 -14.40 -16.36 -2.74
C LEU A 111 -15.52 -15.90 -3.67
N HIS A 112 -15.68 -14.58 -3.84
CA HIS A 112 -16.67 -14.01 -4.76
C HIS A 112 -16.42 -14.49 -6.19
N SER A 113 -15.17 -14.46 -6.67
CA SER A 113 -14.84 -14.99 -8.00
C SER A 113 -15.18 -16.48 -8.13
N ARG A 114 -14.90 -17.30 -7.11
CA ARG A 114 -15.23 -18.74 -7.14
C ARG A 114 -16.73 -19.02 -7.14
N LEU A 115 -17.52 -18.24 -6.41
CA LEU A 115 -18.95 -18.46 -6.27
C LEU A 115 -19.77 -17.89 -7.44
N PHE A 116 -19.37 -16.75 -7.99
CA PHE A 116 -20.16 -16.02 -9.00
C PHE A 116 -19.72 -16.28 -10.44
N LYS A 117 -18.47 -16.67 -10.69
CA LYS A 117 -18.01 -17.03 -12.05
C LYS A 117 -18.77 -18.24 -12.65
N PRO A 118 -19.11 -19.30 -11.88
CA PRO A 118 -19.96 -20.37 -12.37
C PRO A 118 -21.40 -19.93 -12.65
N LEU A 119 -21.92 -18.94 -11.91
CA LEU A 119 -23.26 -18.38 -12.13
C LEU A 119 -23.33 -17.58 -13.43
N ASP A 120 -22.30 -16.80 -13.74
CA ASP A 120 -22.22 -16.07 -15.01
C ASP A 120 -22.11 -17.03 -16.21
N GLU A 121 -21.29 -18.09 -16.08
CA GLU A 121 -21.17 -19.15 -17.07
C GLU A 121 -22.48 -19.93 -17.27
N LEU A 122 -23.17 -20.30 -16.18
CA LEU A 122 -24.51 -20.91 -16.23
C LEU A 122 -25.56 -19.97 -16.83
N THR A 123 -25.49 -18.67 -16.55
CA THR A 123 -26.43 -17.69 -17.09
C THR A 123 -26.24 -17.50 -18.60
N GLU A 124 -25.00 -17.50 -19.08
CA GLU A 124 -24.70 -17.46 -20.51
C GLU A 124 -25.02 -18.78 -21.23
N GLU A 125 -24.80 -19.92 -20.59
CA GLU A 125 -25.25 -21.24 -21.06
C GLU A 125 -26.79 -21.25 -21.25
N ILE A 126 -27.55 -20.75 -20.26
CA ILE A 126 -29.00 -20.63 -20.33
C ILE A 126 -29.43 -19.66 -21.46
N ARG A 127 -28.77 -18.50 -21.62
CA ARG A 127 -29.05 -17.56 -22.72
C ARG A 127 -28.77 -18.15 -24.10
N ARG A 128 -27.68 -18.92 -24.25
CA ARG A 128 -27.36 -19.62 -25.51
C ARG A 128 -28.41 -20.66 -25.84
N ARG A 129 -28.85 -21.46 -24.86
CA ARG A 129 -29.92 -22.44 -25.05
C ARG A 129 -31.24 -21.79 -25.45
N ARG A 130 -31.60 -20.63 -24.88
CA ARG A 130 -32.81 -19.88 -25.29
C ARG A 130 -32.74 -19.29 -26.70
N ARG A 131 -31.56 -18.89 -27.19
CA ARG A 131 -31.40 -18.40 -28.57
C ARG A 131 -31.37 -19.52 -29.63
N GLY A 132 -31.20 -20.77 -29.22
CA GLY A 132 -31.19 -21.94 -30.11
C GLY A 132 -32.53 -22.66 -30.24
N ILE A 133 -33.60 -22.17 -29.61
CA ILE A 133 -34.95 -22.70 -29.79
C ILE A 133 -35.56 -21.95 -30.98
N PRO A 134 -35.85 -22.61 -32.11
CA PRO A 134 -36.64 -21.98 -33.16
C PRO A 134 -38.05 -21.72 -32.60
N ASP A 135 -38.57 -20.52 -32.80
CA ASP A 135 -39.99 -20.24 -32.60
C ASP A 135 -40.75 -21.04 -33.67
N ASP A 136 -41.14 -22.28 -33.34
CA ASP A 136 -42.11 -22.99 -34.15
C ASP A 136 -43.42 -22.18 -34.09
N PRO A 137 -43.95 -21.73 -35.23
CA PRO A 137 -45.22 -21.03 -35.22
C PRO A 137 -46.28 -21.99 -34.71
N ILE A 138 -46.96 -21.60 -33.63
CA ILE A 138 -48.13 -22.30 -33.11
C ILE A 138 -49.18 -22.25 -34.23
N ASP A 139 -49.30 -23.37 -34.94
CA ASP A 139 -50.33 -23.59 -35.94
C ASP A 139 -51.69 -23.51 -35.25
N SER A 140 -52.32 -22.34 -35.36
CA SER A 140 -53.68 -22.09 -34.91
C SER A 140 -54.63 -22.59 -35.98
N GLY A 141 -54.61 -23.91 -36.20
CA GLY A 141 -55.48 -24.61 -37.14
C GLY A 141 -56.89 -24.76 -36.58
N SER A 142 -57.76 -23.87 -37.07
CA SER A 142 -59.22 -23.93 -37.33
C SER A 142 -60.11 -24.89 -36.52
#